data_AF-A0A820BXJ9-F1
#
_entry.id   AF-A0A820BXJ9-F1
#
_cell.length_a   1.000
_cell.length_b   1.000
_cell.length_c   1.000
_cell.angle_alpha   90.00
_cell.angle_beta   90.00
_cell.angle_gamma   90.00
#
_symmetry.space_group_name_H-M   'P 1'
#
loop_
_entity.id
_entity.type
_entity.pdbx_description
1 polymer ?
#
loop_
_entity_poly.entity_id
_entity_poly.type
_entity_poly.pdbx_seq_one_letter_code
_entity_poly.pdbx_strand_id
1 'polypeptide(L)'
;GIASEGDEREFIGSLLMHLIKKHQSICTIKGAASALAGMKYAELFDILANLLPQDLNICFPMHIPNALGKLGDHRAIPLLIKMIVEPTDTQNDNSDSSDDFLLSGGSSRLIVECCLALSSFSDDEKVKEVLLNGINKEEIREACFAVLAVCTEEKKYFDELEKILTDGNTLDYMVIEYLQNNVNKSQQVENLLKLNDALLIKKQQKENVDTD
;
A
#
# COMPACT_ATOMS: atom_id res chain seq x y z
N GLY A 1 -5.11 -35.20 -24.23
CA GLY A 1 -5.07 -35.35 -22.77
C GLY A 1 -5.35 -33.99 -22.19
N ILE A 2 -6.37 -33.88 -21.34
CA ILE A 2 -6.73 -32.61 -20.71
C ILE A 2 -5.76 -32.46 -19.53
N ALA A 3 -4.84 -31.50 -19.60
CA ALA A 3 -4.02 -31.15 -18.45
C ALA A 3 -4.97 -30.76 -17.31
N SER A 4 -4.81 -31.36 -16.14
CA SER A 4 -5.63 -30.99 -14.97
C SER A 4 -5.37 -29.54 -14.60
N GLU A 5 -6.36 -28.81 -14.09
CA GLU A 5 -6.23 -27.40 -13.68
C GLU A 5 -5.01 -27.12 -12.78
N GLY A 6 -4.57 -28.11 -11.98
CA GLY A 6 -3.35 -28.00 -11.17
C GLY A 6 -2.05 -27.93 -11.99
N ASP A 7 -1.99 -28.60 -13.14
CA ASP A 7 -0.82 -28.65 -14.03
C ASP A 7 -0.67 -27.31 -14.79
N GLU A 8 -1.79 -26.72 -15.20
CA GLU A 8 -1.80 -25.39 -15.82
C GLU A 8 -1.41 -24.29 -14.83
N ARG A 9 -1.93 -24.33 -13.60
CA ARG A 9 -1.56 -23.37 -12.55
C ARG A 9 -0.08 -23.43 -12.21
N GLU A 10 0.48 -24.63 -12.11
CA GLU A 10 1.90 -24.84 -11.82
C GLU A 10 2.78 -24.36 -12.98
N PHE A 11 2.39 -24.65 -14.22
CA PHE A 11 3.08 -24.17 -15.42
C PHE A 11 3.09 -22.63 -15.48
N ILE A 12 1.94 -21.99 -15.28
CA ILE A 12 1.84 -20.52 -15.25
C ILE A 12 2.69 -19.94 -14.11
N GLY A 13 2.62 -20.54 -12.92
CA GLY A 13 3.43 -20.11 -11.76
C GLY A 13 4.93 -20.15 -12.07
N SER A 14 5.40 -21.28 -12.62
CA SER A 14 6.80 -21.46 -13.03
C SER A 14 7.23 -20.46 -14.10
N LEU A 15 6.38 -20.17 -15.09
CA LEU A 15 6.66 -19.18 -16.13
C LEU A 15 6.80 -17.77 -15.56
N LEU A 16 5.87 -17.36 -14.69
CA LEU A 16 5.91 -16.05 -14.05
C LEU A 16 7.12 -15.91 -13.12
N MET A 17 7.50 -16.97 -12.40
CA MET A 17 8.72 -17.01 -11.60
C MET A 17 9.97 -16.85 -12.46
N HIS A 18 9.99 -17.48 -13.64
CA HIS A 18 11.08 -17.31 -14.60
C HIS A 18 11.17 -15.87 -15.09
N LEU A 19 10.03 -15.23 -15.38
CA LEU A 19 9.98 -13.84 -15.82
C LEU A 19 10.59 -12.88 -14.79
N ILE A 20 10.20 -12.98 -13.52
CA ILE A 20 10.75 -12.09 -12.46
C ILE A 20 12.25 -12.34 -12.24
N LYS A 21 12.70 -13.60 -12.31
CA LYS A 21 14.12 -13.95 -12.12
C LYS A 21 15.02 -13.49 -13.27
N LYS A 22 14.48 -13.31 -14.48
CA LYS A 22 15.26 -13.01 -15.69
C LYS A 22 15.11 -11.60 -16.22
N HIS A 23 13.99 -10.94 -15.95
CA HIS A 23 13.70 -9.61 -16.48
C HIS A 23 13.53 -8.61 -15.33
N GLN A 24 14.26 -7.50 -15.41
CA GLN A 24 14.30 -6.47 -14.36
C GLN A 24 13.36 -5.28 -14.64
N SER A 25 12.48 -5.36 -15.65
CA SER A 25 11.57 -4.25 -15.91
C SER A 25 10.54 -4.15 -14.78
N ILE A 26 10.33 -2.94 -14.25
CA ILE A 26 9.39 -2.66 -13.15
C ILE A 26 7.99 -3.20 -13.48
N CYS A 27 7.49 -2.93 -14.70
CA CYS A 27 6.15 -3.37 -15.11
C CYS A 27 6.03 -4.91 -15.15
N THR A 28 7.08 -5.60 -15.60
CA THR A 28 7.12 -7.08 -15.60
C THR A 28 7.10 -7.61 -14.17
N ILE A 29 7.92 -7.03 -13.28
CA ILE A 29 7.98 -7.44 -11.87
C ILE A 29 6.62 -7.21 -11.20
N LYS A 30 6.06 -6.00 -11.31
CA LYS A 30 4.74 -5.64 -10.75
C LYS A 30 3.65 -6.61 -11.19
N GLY A 31 3.52 -6.84 -12.51
CA GLY A 31 2.49 -7.71 -13.07
C GLY A 31 2.64 -9.17 -12.62
N ALA A 32 3.85 -9.72 -12.73
CA ALA A 32 4.11 -11.11 -12.36
C ALA A 32 4.00 -11.33 -10.84
N ALA A 33 4.49 -10.39 -10.02
CA ALA A 33 4.37 -10.46 -8.56
C ALA A 33 2.91 -10.44 -8.12
N SER A 34 2.08 -9.54 -8.67
CA SER A 34 0.66 -9.46 -8.32
C SER A 34 -0.12 -10.71 -8.72
N ALA A 35 0.20 -11.29 -9.88
CA ALA A 35 -0.39 -12.55 -10.35
C ALA A 35 0.01 -13.72 -9.44
N LEU A 36 1.31 -13.92 -9.19
CA LEU A 36 1.84 -14.99 -8.34
C LEU A 36 1.34 -14.88 -6.88
N ALA A 37 1.26 -13.66 -6.34
CA ALA A 37 0.73 -13.41 -5.00
C ALA A 37 -0.76 -13.78 -4.91
N GLY A 38 -1.55 -13.45 -5.94
CA GLY A 38 -2.95 -13.89 -6.04
C GLY A 38 -3.10 -15.40 -6.16
N MET A 39 -2.15 -16.07 -6.81
CA MET A 39 -2.05 -17.52 -6.88
C MET A 39 -1.44 -18.14 -5.61
N LYS A 40 -1.08 -17.35 -4.59
CA LYS A 40 -0.47 -17.84 -3.34
C LYS A 40 0.77 -18.71 -3.58
N TYR A 41 1.59 -18.36 -4.58
CA TYR A 41 2.76 -19.15 -4.96
C TYR A 41 3.88 -18.97 -3.93
N ALA A 42 4.10 -19.98 -3.08
CA ALA A 42 4.91 -19.85 -1.86
C ALA A 42 6.37 -19.39 -2.11
N GLU A 43 6.97 -19.82 -3.21
CA GLU A 43 8.36 -19.47 -3.57
C GLU A 43 8.53 -17.99 -3.93
N LEU A 44 7.44 -17.25 -4.13
CA LEU A 44 7.48 -15.82 -4.43
C LEU A 44 8.06 -15.00 -3.26
N PHE A 45 7.88 -15.45 -2.02
CA PHE A 45 8.25 -14.68 -0.83
C PHE A 45 9.71 -14.22 -0.87
N ASP A 46 10.66 -15.12 -1.13
CA ASP A 46 12.08 -14.80 -1.09
C ASP A 46 12.46 -13.76 -2.15
N ILE A 47 11.76 -13.75 -3.29
CA ILE A 47 11.94 -12.74 -4.33
C ILE A 47 11.43 -11.39 -3.85
N LEU A 48 10.19 -11.34 -3.32
CA LEU A 48 9.61 -10.09 -2.82
C LEU A 48 10.40 -9.50 -1.66
N ALA A 49 10.89 -10.33 -0.74
CA ALA A 49 11.71 -9.91 0.38
C ALA A 49 12.99 -9.19 -0.09
N ASN A 50 13.63 -9.69 -1.15
CA ASN A 50 14.82 -9.07 -1.75
C ASN A 50 14.52 -7.79 -2.54
N LEU A 51 13.31 -7.68 -3.12
CA LEU A 51 12.90 -6.52 -3.91
C LEU A 51 12.31 -5.38 -3.08
N LEU A 52 11.77 -5.67 -1.89
CA LEU A 52 11.16 -4.68 -1.00
C LEU A 52 12.02 -3.42 -0.77
N PRO A 53 13.32 -3.51 -0.40
CA PRO A 53 14.14 -2.32 -0.19
C PRO A 53 14.46 -1.55 -1.48
N GLN A 54 14.14 -2.09 -2.65
CA GLN A 54 14.37 -1.47 -3.95
C GLN A 54 13.10 -0.78 -4.50
N ASP A 55 11.95 -0.94 -3.84
CA ASP A 55 10.65 -0.41 -4.27
C ASP A 55 10.45 1.06 -3.85
N LEU A 56 11.43 1.90 -4.16
CA LEU A 56 11.48 3.32 -3.79
C LEU A 56 11.05 4.26 -4.93
N ASN A 57 10.80 3.73 -6.13
CA ASN A 57 10.40 4.54 -7.27
C ASN A 57 8.95 5.03 -7.12
N ILE A 58 8.74 6.35 -7.14
CA ILE A 58 7.42 6.97 -6.98
C ILE A 58 6.58 6.88 -8.26
N CYS A 59 7.20 7.13 -9.42
CA CYS A 59 6.50 7.18 -10.70
C CYS A 59 6.06 5.79 -11.18
N PHE A 60 6.90 4.79 -10.94
CA PHE A 60 6.69 3.42 -11.36
C PHE A 60 7.07 2.48 -10.22
N PRO A 61 6.26 2.41 -9.15
CA PRO A 61 6.49 1.44 -8.09
C PRO A 61 6.16 0.02 -8.55
N MET A 62 6.88 -0.95 -8.00
CA MET A 62 6.61 -2.37 -8.17
C MET A 62 5.44 -2.84 -7.30
N HIS A 63 5.07 -2.09 -6.25
CA HIS A 63 4.08 -2.41 -5.22
C HIS A 63 4.39 -3.73 -4.50
N ILE A 64 5.63 -3.90 -4.10
CA ILE A 64 6.09 -5.09 -3.37
C ILE A 64 5.33 -5.29 -2.05
N PRO A 65 5.03 -4.25 -1.23
CA PRO A 65 4.24 -4.44 -0.02
C PRO A 65 2.86 -5.02 -0.30
N ASN A 66 2.16 -4.53 -1.34
CA ASN A 66 0.85 -5.06 -1.74
C ASN A 66 0.95 -6.54 -2.14
N ALA A 67 1.96 -6.91 -2.91
CA ALA A 67 2.19 -8.30 -3.29
C ALA A 67 2.49 -9.20 -2.08
N LEU A 68 3.24 -8.71 -1.09
CA LEU A 68 3.50 -9.43 0.17
C LEU A 68 2.22 -9.64 0.99
N GLY A 69 1.39 -8.60 1.15
CA GLY A 69 0.09 -8.70 1.83
C GLY A 69 -0.84 -9.68 1.10
N LYS A 70 -0.93 -9.57 -0.23
CA LYS A 70 -1.73 -10.47 -1.06
C LYS A 70 -1.21 -11.91 -1.04
N LEU A 71 0.10 -12.14 -0.89
CA LEU A 71 0.66 -13.48 -0.69
C LEU A 71 0.21 -14.05 0.66
N GLY A 72 0.16 -13.23 1.71
CA GLY A 72 -0.32 -13.63 3.05
C GLY A 72 0.67 -14.51 3.81
N ASP A 73 1.94 -14.53 3.39
CA ASP A 73 3.00 -15.22 4.12
C ASP A 73 3.41 -14.38 5.33
N HIS A 74 3.22 -14.92 6.53
CA HIS A 74 3.49 -14.21 7.80
C HIS A 74 4.97 -13.85 7.99
N ARG A 75 5.88 -14.46 7.22
CA ARG A 75 7.28 -14.02 7.15
C ARG A 75 7.42 -12.57 6.67
N ALA A 76 6.39 -12.01 6.03
CA ALA A 76 6.37 -10.61 5.59
C ALA A 76 6.22 -9.61 6.74
N ILE A 77 5.56 -9.98 7.84
CA ILE A 77 5.28 -9.09 8.98
C ILE A 77 6.55 -8.38 9.50
N PRO A 78 7.63 -9.09 9.86
CA PRO A 78 8.84 -8.42 10.34
C PRO A 78 9.51 -7.54 9.29
N LEU A 79 9.38 -7.84 7.98
CA LEU A 79 9.95 -7.04 6.91
C LEU A 79 9.18 -5.73 6.72
N LEU A 80 7.84 -5.80 6.69
CA LEU A 80 6.96 -4.64 6.56
C LEU A 80 7.11 -3.71 7.77
N ILE A 81 7.12 -4.27 8.99
CA ILE A 81 7.35 -3.50 10.23
C ILE A 81 8.72 -2.81 10.18
N LYS A 82 9.77 -3.51 9.74
CA LYS A 82 11.10 -2.92 9.63
C LYS A 82 11.09 -1.69 8.72
N MET A 83 10.43 -1.75 7.57
CA MET A 83 10.32 -0.59 6.67
C MET A 83 9.56 0.59 7.29
N ILE A 84 8.61 0.33 8.18
CA ILE A 84 7.83 1.37 8.88
C ILE A 84 8.60 2.01 10.04
N VAL A 85 9.41 1.23 10.75
CA VAL A 85 10.14 1.69 11.94
C VAL A 85 11.51 2.26 11.58
N GLU A 86 12.19 1.62 10.62
CA GLU A 86 13.54 1.95 10.14
C GLU A 86 13.48 2.17 8.62
N PRO A 87 12.82 3.26 8.16
CA PRO A 87 12.73 3.53 6.74
C PRO A 87 14.14 3.67 6.14
N THR A 88 14.32 3.08 4.97
CA THR A 88 15.58 3.22 4.24
C THR A 88 15.73 4.66 3.77
N ASP A 89 16.63 5.40 4.40
CA ASP A 89 17.08 6.70 3.92
C ASP A 89 17.97 6.49 2.70
N THR A 90 17.39 6.60 1.50
CA THR A 90 18.21 6.78 0.29
C THR A 90 18.54 8.25 0.11
N GLN A 91 19.26 8.82 1.07
CA GLN A 91 20.02 10.05 0.87
C GLN A 91 21.36 9.66 0.23
N ASN A 92 21.36 9.43 -1.07
CA ASN A 92 22.58 9.42 -1.89
C ASN A 92 22.20 9.63 -3.34
N ASP A 93 21.94 10.90 -3.71
CA ASP A 93 22.30 11.38 -5.03
C ASP A 93 22.82 12.81 -4.90
N ASN A 94 24.15 12.93 -4.99
CA ASN A 94 24.84 14.17 -5.33
C ASN A 94 24.51 14.52 -6.80
N SER A 95 23.26 14.84 -7.12
CA SER A 95 22.89 15.35 -8.43
C SER A 95 22.36 16.77 -8.28
N ASP A 96 23.14 17.72 -8.79
CA ASP A 96 22.90 19.16 -8.82
C ASP A 96 21.78 19.52 -9.82
N SER A 97 20.70 18.74 -9.84
CA SER A 97 19.59 18.86 -10.78
C SER A 97 18.35 19.38 -10.07
N SER A 98 17.88 20.54 -10.51
CA SER A 98 16.70 21.25 -10.00
C SER A 98 15.37 20.49 -10.12
N ASP A 99 15.37 19.21 -10.53
CA ASP A 99 14.18 18.35 -10.68
C ASP A 99 13.95 17.42 -9.47
N ASP A 100 14.79 17.50 -8.43
CA ASP A 100 14.87 16.57 -7.29
C ASP A 100 13.63 16.55 -6.37
N PHE A 101 12.74 17.54 -6.48
CA PHE A 101 11.51 17.58 -5.66
C PHE A 101 10.53 16.46 -6.00
N LEU A 102 10.54 15.92 -7.22
CA LEU A 102 9.63 14.85 -7.65
C LEU A 102 10.09 13.44 -7.26
N LEU A 103 11.31 13.29 -6.71
CA LEU A 103 11.93 11.99 -6.41
C LEU A 103 12.17 11.74 -4.91
N SER A 104 12.06 12.75 -4.05
CA SER A 104 12.36 12.64 -2.62
C SER A 104 11.25 11.97 -1.76
N GLY A 105 10.10 11.63 -2.34
CA GLY A 105 8.96 11.00 -1.65
C GLY A 105 8.91 9.47 -1.67
N GLY A 106 9.93 8.80 -2.23
CA GLY A 106 9.94 7.34 -2.45
C GLY A 106 9.78 6.53 -1.17
N SER A 107 10.52 6.92 -0.12
CA SER A 107 10.45 6.28 1.19
C SER A 107 9.09 6.49 1.85
N SER A 108 8.51 7.71 1.77
CA SER A 108 7.19 7.99 2.34
C SER A 108 6.10 7.12 1.70
N ARG A 109 6.10 6.97 0.36
CA ARG A 109 5.17 6.07 -0.35
C ARG A 109 5.33 4.63 0.10
N LEU A 110 6.56 4.12 0.13
CA LEU A 110 6.84 2.74 0.52
C LEU A 110 6.35 2.44 1.93
N ILE A 111 6.56 3.36 2.88
CA ILE A 111 6.10 3.19 4.27
C ILE A 111 4.58 3.12 4.34
N VAL A 112 3.86 4.02 3.64
CA VAL A 112 2.39 3.99 3.59
C VAL A 112 1.91 2.66 3.03
N GLU A 113 2.48 2.19 1.92
CA GLU A 113 2.11 0.88 1.36
C GLU A 113 2.41 -0.29 2.30
N CYS A 114 3.52 -0.22 3.06
CA CYS A 114 3.81 -1.22 4.09
C CYS A 114 2.73 -1.20 5.18
N CYS A 115 2.31 -0.02 5.64
CA CYS A 115 1.21 0.11 6.61
C CYS A 115 -0.08 -0.52 6.06
N LEU A 116 -0.47 -0.18 4.83
CA LEU A 116 -1.68 -0.70 4.20
C LEU A 116 -1.61 -2.23 3.99
N ALA A 117 -0.45 -2.75 3.61
CA ALA A 117 -0.22 -4.19 3.43
C ALA A 117 -0.35 -4.99 4.74
N LEU A 118 -0.03 -4.37 5.89
CA LEU A 118 -0.22 -5.01 7.20
C LEU A 118 -1.68 -5.37 7.50
N SER A 119 -2.65 -4.76 6.82
CA SER A 119 -4.07 -5.14 6.94
C SER A 119 -4.36 -6.60 6.59
N SER A 120 -3.50 -7.25 5.79
CA SER A 120 -3.61 -8.67 5.44
C SER A 120 -3.21 -9.62 6.59
N PHE A 121 -2.71 -9.08 7.70
CA PHE A 121 -2.18 -9.79 8.87
C PHE A 121 -2.81 -9.25 10.17
N SER A 122 -4.10 -8.89 10.12
CA SER A 122 -4.80 -8.21 11.21
C SER A 122 -4.99 -9.06 12.47
N ASP A 123 -4.76 -10.37 12.37
CA ASP A 123 -4.77 -11.33 13.47
C ASP A 123 -3.49 -11.33 14.32
N ASP A 124 -2.40 -10.74 13.82
CA ASP A 124 -1.14 -10.64 14.57
C ASP A 124 -1.14 -9.42 15.52
N GLU A 125 -0.90 -9.65 16.81
CA GLU A 125 -0.89 -8.60 17.83
C GLU A 125 0.24 -7.57 17.62
N LYS A 126 1.39 -7.97 17.07
CA LYS A 126 2.48 -7.03 16.76
C LYS A 126 2.08 -6.04 15.68
N VAL A 127 1.26 -6.48 14.73
CA VAL A 127 0.73 -5.60 13.68
C VAL A 127 -0.14 -4.52 14.31
N LYS A 128 -1.05 -4.90 15.22
CA LYS A 128 -1.88 -3.93 15.95
C LYS A 128 -1.04 -2.95 16.76
N GLU A 129 -0.03 -3.43 17.48
CA GLU A 129 0.88 -2.59 18.26
C GLU A 129 1.59 -1.55 17.39
N VAL A 130 2.14 -1.97 16.25
CA VAL A 130 2.85 -1.08 15.31
C VAL A 130 1.91 -0.04 14.73
N LEU A 131 0.69 -0.43 14.33
CA LEU A 131 -0.31 0.49 13.79
C LEU A 131 -0.76 1.51 14.84
N LEU A 132 -0.99 1.07 16.09
CA LEU A 132 -1.33 1.95 17.21
C LEU A 132 -0.21 2.92 17.55
N ASN A 133 1.06 2.50 17.44
CA ASN A 133 2.18 3.43 17.58
C ASN A 133 2.27 4.38 16.39
N GLY A 134 1.94 3.91 15.19
CA GLY A 134 1.97 4.66 13.94
C GLY A 134 0.95 5.79 13.86
N ILE A 135 -0.17 5.75 14.59
CA ILE A 135 -1.13 6.87 14.63
C ILE A 135 -0.51 8.17 15.18
N ASN A 136 0.58 8.07 15.94
CA ASN A 136 1.29 9.22 16.49
C ASN A 136 2.35 9.79 15.54
N LYS A 137 2.60 9.16 14.39
CA LYS A 137 3.55 9.60 13.37
C LYS A 137 2.79 10.28 12.23
N GLU A 138 3.05 11.56 12.00
CA GLU A 138 2.30 12.36 11.03
C GLU A 138 2.31 11.75 9.63
N GLU A 139 3.43 11.17 9.19
CA GLU A 139 3.60 10.67 7.83
C GLU A 139 2.71 9.46 7.50
N ILE A 140 2.35 8.67 8.51
CA ILE A 140 1.63 7.38 8.32
C ILE A 140 0.34 7.30 9.12
N ARG A 141 0.00 8.36 9.85
CA ARG A 141 -1.15 8.43 10.74
C ARG A 141 -2.45 8.04 10.03
N GLU A 142 -2.68 8.60 8.84
CA GLU A 142 -3.89 8.33 8.05
C GLU A 142 -3.98 6.86 7.63
N ALA A 143 -2.86 6.30 7.14
CA ALA A 143 -2.80 4.89 6.76
C ALA A 143 -3.03 3.96 7.95
N CYS A 144 -2.46 4.28 9.11
CA CYS A 144 -2.67 3.52 10.35
C CYS A 144 -4.13 3.57 10.79
N PHE A 145 -4.77 4.75 10.78
CA PHE A 145 -6.20 4.85 11.08
C PHE A 145 -7.06 4.07 10.10
N ALA A 146 -6.78 4.15 8.79
CA ALA A 146 -7.54 3.43 7.77
C ALA A 146 -7.46 1.91 7.97
N VAL A 147 -6.26 1.37 8.23
CA VAL A 147 -6.08 -0.06 8.48
C VAL A 147 -6.77 -0.47 9.78
N LEU A 148 -6.57 0.27 10.88
CA LEU A 148 -7.22 -0.03 12.15
C LEU A 148 -8.75 0.03 12.04
N ALA A 149 -9.30 1.04 11.36
CA ALA A 149 -10.73 1.19 11.13
C ALA A 149 -11.32 0.00 10.38
N VAL A 150 -10.67 -0.42 9.29
CA VAL A 150 -11.11 -1.56 8.49
C VAL A 150 -10.97 -2.88 9.24
N CYS A 151 -9.86 -3.09 9.96
CA CYS A 151 -9.58 -4.37 10.60
C CYS A 151 -10.37 -4.57 11.90
N THR A 152 -10.71 -3.51 12.61
CA THR A 152 -11.40 -3.59 13.92
C THR A 152 -12.87 -3.20 13.86
N GLU A 153 -13.29 -2.50 12.81
CA GLU A 153 -14.62 -1.85 12.70
C GLU A 153 -14.95 -0.91 13.87
N GLU A 154 -13.94 -0.47 14.63
CA GLU A 154 -14.14 0.45 15.74
C GLU A 154 -14.42 1.86 15.24
N LYS A 155 -15.59 2.39 15.61
CA LYS A 155 -16.06 3.71 15.20
C LYS A 155 -15.05 4.83 15.45
N LYS A 156 -14.29 4.76 16.55
CA LYS A 156 -13.32 5.80 16.93
C LYS A 156 -12.28 6.09 15.83
N TYR A 157 -11.86 5.08 15.07
CA TYR A 157 -10.88 5.28 13.99
C TYR A 157 -11.51 5.92 12.75
N PHE A 158 -12.78 5.61 12.47
CA PHE A 158 -13.53 6.31 11.43
C PHE A 158 -13.78 7.77 11.81
N ASP A 159 -14.15 8.05 13.07
CA ASP A 159 -14.38 9.41 13.55
C ASP A 159 -13.12 10.29 13.41
N GLU A 160 -11.92 9.73 13.65
CA GLU A 160 -10.66 10.46 13.41
C GLU A 160 -10.37 10.70 11.92
N LEU A 161 -10.66 9.74 11.04
CA LEU A 161 -10.55 9.94 9.58
C LEU A 161 -11.54 10.99 9.07
N GLU A 162 -12.78 10.98 9.58
CA GLU A 162 -13.78 12.02 9.28
C GLU A 162 -13.30 13.38 9.78
N LYS A 163 -12.70 13.46 10.97
CA LYS A 163 -12.17 14.69 11.51
C LYS A 163 -11.07 15.28 10.61
N ILE A 164 -10.13 14.46 10.15
CA ILE A 164 -9.07 14.87 9.21
C ILE A 164 -9.68 15.52 7.96
N LEU A 165 -10.72 14.90 7.39
CA LEU A 165 -11.46 15.44 6.24
C LEU A 165 -12.15 16.77 6.57
N THR A 166 -12.83 16.86 7.73
CA THR A 166 -13.56 18.07 8.11
C THR A 166 -12.66 19.25 8.48
N ASP A 167 -11.43 18.99 8.91
CA ASP A 167 -10.42 20.01 9.21
C ASP A 167 -9.84 20.65 7.92
N GLY A 168 -10.34 20.26 6.74
CA GLY A 168 -9.97 20.82 5.44
C GLY A 168 -8.81 20.09 4.76
N ASN A 169 -8.34 18.99 5.35
CA ASN A 169 -7.34 18.12 4.72
C ASN A 169 -8.03 17.11 3.79
N THR A 170 -7.27 16.57 2.85
CA THR A 170 -7.68 15.46 1.99
C THR A 170 -6.92 14.21 2.42
N LEU A 171 -7.59 13.06 2.42
CA LEU A 171 -6.90 11.79 2.66
C LEU A 171 -5.88 11.53 1.54
N ASP A 172 -4.76 10.91 1.91
CA ASP A 172 -3.79 10.41 0.93
C ASP A 172 -4.47 9.47 -0.08
N TYR A 173 -4.08 9.59 -1.36
CA TYR A 173 -4.71 8.83 -2.44
C TYR A 173 -4.58 7.31 -2.26
N MET A 174 -3.49 6.82 -1.66
CA MET A 174 -3.30 5.39 -1.38
C MET A 174 -4.26 4.91 -0.29
N VAL A 175 -4.57 5.77 0.68
CA VAL A 175 -5.59 5.49 1.70
C VAL A 175 -6.97 5.40 1.07
N ILE A 176 -7.31 6.33 0.17
CA ILE A 176 -8.56 6.30 -0.57
C ILE A 176 -8.67 5.03 -1.41
N GLU A 177 -7.63 4.70 -2.19
CA GLU A 177 -7.59 3.49 -3.01
C GLU A 177 -7.73 2.23 -2.17
N TYR A 178 -7.06 2.17 -1.01
CA TYR A 178 -7.18 1.07 -0.06
C TYR A 178 -8.63 0.88 0.43
N LEU A 179 -9.28 1.97 0.85
CA LEU A 179 -10.67 1.94 1.29
C LEU A 179 -11.63 1.55 0.15
N GLN A 180 -11.35 1.99 -1.07
CA GLN A 180 -12.14 1.65 -2.27
C GLN A 180 -11.96 0.20 -2.72
N ASN A 181 -10.80 -0.40 -2.53
CA ASN A 181 -10.51 -1.77 -2.95
C ASN A 181 -10.79 -2.80 -1.85
N ASN A 182 -11.20 -2.36 -0.66
CA ASN A 182 -11.60 -3.28 0.39
C ASN A 182 -12.82 -4.10 -0.03
N VAL A 183 -12.71 -5.43 0.02
CA VAL A 183 -13.77 -6.35 -0.42
C VAL A 183 -14.98 -6.32 0.51
N ASN A 184 -14.76 -6.01 1.79
CA ASN A 184 -15.78 -5.96 2.83
C ASN A 184 -16.06 -4.51 3.22
N LYS A 185 -16.48 -3.67 2.27
CA LYS A 185 -16.82 -2.28 2.58
C LYS A 185 -17.94 -2.23 3.61
N SER A 186 -17.60 -1.83 4.83
CA SER A 186 -18.60 -1.50 5.83
C SER A 186 -19.34 -0.23 5.40
N GLN A 187 -20.54 -0.03 5.93
CA GLN A 187 -21.29 1.20 5.68
C GLN A 187 -20.49 2.45 6.10
N GLN A 188 -19.61 2.32 7.10
CA GLN A 188 -18.74 3.40 7.56
C GLN A 188 -17.69 3.77 6.50
N VAL A 189 -17.07 2.77 5.85
CA VAL A 189 -16.14 3.01 4.73
C VAL A 189 -16.84 3.75 3.59
N GLU A 190 -18.06 3.34 3.24
CA GLU A 190 -18.82 4.03 2.19
C GLU A 190 -19.17 5.47 2.56
N ASN A 191 -19.55 5.72 3.82
CA ASN A 191 -19.88 7.06 4.29
C ASN A 191 -18.66 7.97 4.25
N LEU A 192 -17.50 7.46 4.67
CA LEU A 192 -16.23 8.18 4.63
C LEU A 192 -15.83 8.54 3.19
N LEU A 193 -15.94 7.60 2.24
CA LEU A 193 -15.66 7.85 0.83
C LEU A 193 -16.61 8.90 0.23
N LYS A 194 -17.91 8.83 0.52
CA LYS A 194 -18.90 9.84 0.09
C LYS A 194 -18.60 11.22 0.67
N LEU A 195 -18.15 11.29 1.93
CA LEU A 195 -17.77 12.54 2.57
C LEU A 195 -16.55 13.15 1.87
N ASN A 196 -15.51 12.36 1.60
CA ASN A 196 -14.33 12.78 0.87
C ASN A 196 -14.70 13.36 -0.51
N ASP A 197 -15.53 12.64 -1.28
CA ASP A 197 -15.97 13.08 -2.61
C ASP A 197 -16.74 14.42 -2.55
N ALA A 198 -17.64 14.56 -1.57
CA ALA A 198 -18.42 15.78 -1.39
C ALA A 198 -17.53 16.99 -1.03
N LEU A 199 -16.48 16.79 -0.24
CA LEU A 199 -15.53 17.84 0.13
C LEU A 199 -14.63 18.24 -1.03
N LEU A 200 -14.16 17.28 -1.85
CA LEU A 200 -13.41 17.57 -3.07
C LEU A 200 -14.21 18.43 -4.05
N ILE A 201 -15.49 18.10 -4.28
CA ILE A 201 -16.38 18.88 -5.14
C ILE A 201 -16.53 20.32 -4.62
N LYS A 202 -16.74 20.50 -3.31
CA LYS A 202 -16.84 21.83 -2.70
C LYS A 202 -15.56 22.65 -2.86
N LYS A 203 -14.39 22.02 -2.71
CA LYS A 203 -13.10 22.68 -2.87
C LYS A 203 -12.90 23.18 -4.31
N GLN A 204 -13.17 22.34 -5.30
CA GLN A 204 -13.12 22.70 -6.72
C GLN A 204 -14.09 23.84 -7.07
N GLN A 205 -15.30 23.83 -6.51
CA GLN A 205 -16.28 24.91 -6.72
C GLN A 205 -15.79 26.25 -6.15
N LYS A 206 -15.14 26.23 -4.99
CA LYS A 206 -14.60 27.45 -4.37
C LYS A 206 -13.45 28.04 -5.17
N GLU A 207 -12.52 27.19 -5.62
CA GLU A 207 -11.36 27.62 -6.41
C GLU A 207 -11.76 28.26 -7.75
N ASN A 208 -12.83 27.77 -8.40
CA ASN A 208 -13.34 28.34 -9.65
C ASN A 208 -14.03 29.71 -9.48
N VAL A 209 -14.57 30.01 -8.29
CA VAL A 209 -15.25 31.30 -8.01
C VAL A 209 -14.25 32.40 -7.68
N ASP A 210 -13.07 32.05 -7.15
CA ASP A 210 -12.01 33.02 -6.81
C ASP A 210 -11.13 33.42 -8.02
N THR A 211 -11.33 32.79 -9.19
CA THR A 211 -10.58 33.04 -10.44
C THR A 211 -11.33 33.87 -11.49
N ASP A 212 -12.58 34.24 -11.24
CA ASP A 212 -13.43 35.10 -12.11
C ASP A 212 -13.58 36.52 -11.52
#